data_AF-A0ABD3WP89-F1
#
_entry.id   AF-A0ABD3WP89-F1
#
_cell.length_a   1.000
_cell.length_b   1.000
_cell.length_c   1.000
_cell.angle_alpha   90.00
_cell.angle_beta   90.00
_cell.angle_gamma   90.00
#
_symmetry.space_group_name_H-M   'P 1'
#
loop_
_entity.id
_entity.type
_entity.pdbx_description
1 polymer ?
#
loop_
_entity_poly.entity_id
_entity_poly.type
_entity_poly.pdbx_seq_one_letter_code
_entity_poly.pdbx_strand_id
1 'polypeptide(L)'
;MSSDKYPLHTSAREGDVRTVQRLIMEGYSVNKGTFDLVTPLHEACFKGSLGCISVLLEAGAEVNARNIDGATPLCDACSNGNPECVRLLLQHGADTNPPLLLTSPLHEAVLRDKWQCAEVLIEAGCKINQHDCHFGTPLHVAAYKGFIKSAAVLLNAGATVNATKIHNTALHDVARLQDCDFICLLLEHGADVYARDNHGNQAKDLIPSSTSLSRQLLLHEECTPRCLRSICRLKIRRIFGPSRLRNIKDLQLPKLLLDYLSFDIR
;
A
#
# COMPACT_ATOMS: atom_id res chain seq x y z
N MET A 1 6.20 38.36 10.22
CA MET A 1 7.03 37.75 11.29
C MET A 1 6.18 36.76 12.08
N SER A 2 5.94 35.56 11.53
CA SER A 2 4.99 34.58 12.07
C SER A 2 5.64 33.20 12.32
N SER A 3 6.95 33.15 12.62
CA SER A 3 7.71 31.90 12.64
C SER A 3 7.74 31.13 13.96
N ASP A 4 7.33 31.72 15.09
CA ASP A 4 7.74 31.20 16.41
C ASP A 4 6.67 30.49 17.24
N LYS A 5 5.49 30.16 16.69
CA LYS A 5 4.48 29.45 17.50
C LYS A 5 4.86 27.98 17.79
N TYR A 6 5.65 27.37 16.91
CA TYR A 6 5.98 25.94 16.95
C TYR A 6 7.41 25.65 16.43
N PRO A 7 8.47 26.14 17.10
CA PRO A 7 9.85 26.02 16.60
C PRO A 7 10.33 24.57 16.46
N LEU A 8 9.86 23.66 17.33
CA LEU A 8 10.18 22.24 17.24
C LEU A 8 9.53 21.57 16.01
N HIS A 9 8.31 21.97 15.65
CA HIS A 9 7.64 21.51 14.42
C HIS A 9 8.34 22.02 13.17
N THR A 10 8.68 23.31 13.13
CA THR A 10 9.37 23.91 11.98
C THR A 10 10.72 23.24 11.74
N SER A 11 11.53 23.07 12.78
CA SER A 11 12.83 22.38 12.66
C SER A 11 12.69 20.89 12.27
N ALA A 12 11.67 20.20 12.78
CA ALA A 12 11.35 18.82 12.37
C ALA A 12 10.97 18.75 10.88
N ARG A 13 10.13 19.69 10.40
CA ARG A 13 9.71 19.80 8.99
C ARG A 13 10.85 20.15 8.05
N GLU A 14 11.80 20.96 8.50
CA GLU A 14 13.00 21.32 7.75
C GLU A 14 14.02 20.17 7.73
N GLY A 15 13.93 19.25 8.71
CA GLY A 15 14.87 18.15 8.88
C GLY A 15 16.14 18.56 9.64
N ASP A 16 16.13 19.67 10.38
CA ASP A 16 17.27 20.13 11.15
C ASP A 16 17.38 19.38 12.49
N VAL A 17 18.07 18.24 12.43
CA VAL A 17 18.31 17.36 13.58
C VAL A 17 18.97 18.11 14.74
N ARG A 18 19.89 19.03 14.46
CA ARG A 18 20.64 19.75 15.51
C ARG A 18 19.73 20.70 16.27
N THR A 19 18.88 21.44 15.55
CA THR A 19 17.91 22.33 16.18
C THR A 19 16.84 21.55 16.93
N VAL A 20 16.37 20.42 16.39
CA VAL A 20 15.45 19.51 17.11
C VAL A 20 16.05 19.04 18.44
N GLN A 21 17.28 18.52 18.43
CA GLN A 21 17.96 18.08 19.65
C GLN A 21 18.11 19.20 20.67
N ARG A 22 18.56 20.38 20.22
CA ARG A 22 18.73 21.55 21.08
C ARG A 22 17.41 21.98 21.73
N LEU A 23 16.32 22.07 20.96
CA LEU A 23 15.01 22.46 21.49
C LEU A 23 14.48 21.43 22.51
N ILE A 24 14.70 20.14 22.29
CA ILE A 24 14.32 19.11 23.27
C ILE A 24 15.12 19.29 24.57
N MET A 25 16.42 19.57 24.49
CA MET A 25 17.26 19.84 25.67
C MET A 25 16.85 21.14 26.41
N GLU A 26 16.36 22.14 25.68
CA GLU A 26 15.80 23.38 26.25
C GLU A 26 14.42 23.17 26.91
N GLY A 27 13.86 21.95 26.89
CA GLY A 27 12.62 21.58 27.59
C GLY A 27 11.35 21.75 26.75
N TYR A 28 11.45 21.91 25.43
CA TYR A 28 10.28 21.93 24.56
C TYR A 28 9.55 20.59 24.60
N SER A 29 8.22 20.63 24.70
CA SER A 29 7.40 19.41 24.73
C SER A 29 7.38 18.72 23.37
N VAL A 30 7.91 17.50 23.33
CA VAL A 30 8.00 16.62 22.15
C VAL A 30 6.61 16.27 21.58
N ASN A 31 5.60 16.15 22.44
CA ASN A 31 4.23 15.77 22.07
C ASN A 31 3.27 16.96 21.93
N LYS A 32 3.79 18.20 21.89
CA LYS A 32 2.94 19.37 21.70
C LYS A 32 2.30 19.33 20.30
N GLY A 33 0.98 19.20 20.24
CA GLY A 33 0.23 19.36 19.00
C GLY A 33 0.08 20.82 18.57
N THR A 34 -0.03 21.07 17.26
CA THR A 34 -0.57 22.32 16.72
C THR A 34 -2.10 22.41 16.96
N PHE A 35 -2.77 23.41 16.38
CA PHE A 35 -4.24 23.48 16.42
C PHE A 35 -4.89 22.27 15.74
N ASP A 36 -4.26 21.75 14.68
CA ASP A 36 -4.70 20.58 13.93
C ASP A 36 -4.19 19.26 14.55
N LEU A 37 -3.72 19.30 15.80
CA LEU A 37 -3.14 18.18 16.53
C LEU A 37 -1.90 17.56 15.84
N VAL A 38 -1.26 18.29 14.93
CA VAL A 38 -0.01 17.87 14.28
C VAL A 38 1.13 17.95 15.29
N THR A 39 1.83 16.85 15.52
CA THR A 39 3.02 16.81 16.41
C THR A 39 4.30 17.03 15.61
N PRO A 40 5.45 17.35 16.25
CA PRO A 40 6.74 17.41 15.57
C PRO A 40 7.10 16.11 14.85
N LEU A 41 6.65 14.96 15.39
CA LEU A 41 6.86 13.67 14.76
C LEU A 41 6.12 13.55 13.42
N HIS A 42 4.89 14.07 13.30
CA HIS A 42 4.17 14.13 12.02
C HIS A 42 4.98 14.93 10.98
N GLU A 43 5.49 16.11 11.36
CA GLU A 43 6.28 16.95 10.45
C GLU A 43 7.59 16.28 10.00
N ALA A 44 8.30 15.61 10.93
CA ALA A 44 9.51 14.85 10.61
C ALA A 44 9.21 13.68 9.66
N CYS A 45 8.10 12.96 9.88
CA CYS A 45 7.64 11.85 9.04
C CYS A 45 7.21 12.31 7.66
N PHE A 46 6.45 13.41 7.57
CA PHE A 46 6.02 14.02 6.30
C PHE A 46 7.23 14.48 5.48
N LYS A 47 8.25 15.04 6.15
CA LYS A 47 9.53 15.40 5.53
C LYS A 47 10.36 14.18 5.12
N GLY A 48 10.21 13.05 5.83
CA GLY A 48 11.04 11.87 5.67
C GLY A 48 12.42 12.01 6.32
N SER A 49 12.55 12.86 7.34
CA SER A 49 13.82 13.09 8.04
C SER A 49 14.06 12.00 9.07
N LEU A 50 14.75 10.93 8.66
CA LEU A 50 15.05 9.78 9.52
C LEU A 50 15.75 10.19 10.83
N GLY A 51 16.70 11.14 10.77
CA GLY A 51 17.40 11.64 11.93
C GLY A 51 16.49 12.37 12.92
N CYS A 52 15.58 13.23 12.44
CA CYS A 52 14.62 13.90 13.31
C CYS A 52 13.63 12.90 13.92
N ILE A 53 13.17 11.91 13.14
CA ILE A 53 12.29 10.84 13.63
C ILE A 53 12.97 10.07 14.77
N SER A 54 14.22 9.64 14.59
CA SER A 54 14.98 8.94 15.64
C SER A 54 15.05 9.74 16.92
N VAL A 55 15.48 11.01 16.84
CA VAL A 55 15.63 11.88 18.00
C VAL A 55 14.29 12.11 18.72
N LEU A 56 13.21 12.34 17.97
CA LEU A 56 11.89 12.55 18.55
C LEU A 56 11.37 11.29 19.25
N LEU A 57 11.52 10.11 18.64
CA LEU A 57 11.10 8.84 19.23
C LEU A 57 11.92 8.49 20.48
N GLU A 58 13.24 8.71 20.46
CA GLU A 58 14.13 8.55 21.62
C GLU A 58 13.75 9.50 22.78
N ALA A 59 13.24 10.69 22.45
CA ALA A 59 12.74 11.66 23.43
C ALA A 59 11.30 11.38 23.90
N GLY A 60 10.69 10.25 23.52
CA GLY A 60 9.37 9.84 23.97
C GLY A 60 8.21 10.40 23.14
N ALA A 61 8.43 10.67 21.85
CA ALA A 61 7.35 11.05 20.94
C ALA A 61 6.27 9.96 20.85
N GLU A 62 5.01 10.36 20.90
CA GLU A 62 3.85 9.49 20.71
C GLU A 62 3.78 8.99 19.26
N VAL A 63 4.28 7.78 19.02
CA VAL A 63 4.35 7.15 17.68
C VAL A 63 2.99 7.00 16.99
N ASN A 64 1.93 6.86 17.77
CA ASN A 64 0.55 6.67 17.31
C ASN A 64 -0.33 7.92 17.54
N ALA A 65 0.28 9.09 17.75
CA ALA A 65 -0.45 10.35 17.83
C ALA A 65 -1.32 10.54 16.58
N ARG A 66 -2.47 11.19 16.74
CA ARG A 66 -3.41 11.43 15.65
C ARG A 66 -3.67 12.91 15.48
N ASN A 67 -3.56 13.38 14.24
CA ASN A 67 -4.01 14.72 13.88
C ASN A 67 -5.55 14.79 13.77
N ILE A 68 -6.12 15.96 13.48
CA ILE A 68 -7.58 16.15 13.34
C ILE A 68 -8.22 15.29 12.25
N ASP A 69 -7.47 14.93 11.20
CA ASP A 69 -7.93 14.07 10.11
C ASP A 69 -7.82 12.58 10.47
N GLY A 70 -7.26 12.28 11.65
CA GLY A 70 -6.97 10.93 12.11
C GLY A 70 -5.74 10.31 11.45
N ALA A 71 -4.92 11.08 10.74
CA ALA A 71 -3.64 10.62 10.23
C ALA A 71 -2.65 10.40 11.38
N THR A 72 -1.78 9.40 11.22
CA THR A 72 -0.71 9.06 12.17
C THR A 72 0.65 9.41 11.56
N PRO A 73 1.72 9.52 12.36
CA PRO A 73 3.08 9.65 11.83
C PRO A 73 3.45 8.56 10.81
N LEU A 74 2.90 7.35 10.95
CA LEU A 74 3.08 6.27 9.97
C LEU A 74 2.44 6.60 8.62
N CYS A 75 1.26 7.22 8.60
CA CYS A 75 0.64 7.70 7.37
C CYS A 75 1.48 8.80 6.69
N ASP A 76 2.04 9.72 7.47
CA ASP A 76 2.90 10.78 6.92
C ASP A 76 4.21 10.23 6.33
N ALA A 77 4.83 9.25 7.00
CA ALA A 77 6.01 8.57 6.47
C ALA A 77 5.69 7.79 5.18
N CYS A 78 4.52 7.15 5.11
CA CYS A 78 4.03 6.51 3.89
C CYS A 78 3.76 7.53 2.77
N SER A 79 3.29 8.72 3.12
CA SER A 79 3.06 9.81 2.15
C SER A 79 4.37 10.31 1.54
N ASN A 80 5.40 10.45 2.38
CA ASN A 80 6.75 10.81 1.95
C ASN A 80 7.35 9.74 1.02
N GLY A 81 7.27 8.48 1.45
CA GLY A 81 7.73 7.32 0.68
C GLY A 81 9.12 6.80 1.03
N ASN A 82 9.69 7.21 2.16
CA ASN A 82 10.94 6.65 2.66
C ASN A 82 10.68 5.36 3.49
N PRO A 83 11.02 4.16 2.99
CA PRO A 83 10.74 2.90 3.68
C PRO A 83 11.51 2.75 5.00
N GLU A 84 12.66 3.41 5.16
CA GLU A 84 13.42 3.36 6.41
C GLU A 84 12.72 4.14 7.53
N CYS A 85 12.05 5.25 7.20
CA CYS A 85 11.20 5.95 8.17
C CYS A 85 10.03 5.08 8.61
N VAL A 86 9.41 4.34 7.67
CA VAL A 86 8.33 3.39 7.95
C VAL A 86 8.85 2.28 8.86
N ARG A 87 10.00 1.66 8.56
CA ARG A 87 10.62 0.63 9.42
C ARG A 87 10.89 1.14 10.82
N LEU A 88 11.47 2.34 10.96
CA LEU A 88 11.79 2.92 12.26
C LEU A 88 10.52 3.13 13.11
N LEU A 89 9.45 3.66 12.53
CA LEU A 89 8.18 3.83 13.23
C LEU A 89 7.58 2.49 13.67
N LEU A 90 7.63 1.47 12.81
CA LEU A 90 7.14 0.12 13.14
C LEU A 90 7.95 -0.53 14.27
N GLN A 91 9.27 -0.35 14.29
CA GLN A 91 10.13 -0.81 15.39
C GLN A 91 9.75 -0.15 16.73
N HIS A 92 9.26 1.08 16.71
CA HIS A 92 8.76 1.80 17.87
C HIS A 92 7.26 1.55 18.17
N GLY A 93 6.63 0.57 17.52
CA GLY A 93 5.25 0.15 17.82
C GLY A 93 4.16 0.98 17.13
N ALA A 94 4.47 1.58 15.97
CA ALA A 94 3.44 2.18 15.13
C ALA A 94 2.39 1.14 14.70
N ASP A 95 1.11 1.50 14.85
CA ASP A 95 0.00 0.65 14.45
C ASP A 95 -0.18 0.67 12.91
N THR A 96 -0.13 -0.49 12.28
CA THR A 96 -0.37 -0.63 10.83
C THR A 96 -1.84 -0.57 10.46
N ASN A 97 -2.76 -0.67 11.42
CA ASN A 97 -4.20 -0.70 11.22
C ASN A 97 -4.94 0.20 12.22
N PRO A 98 -4.60 1.50 12.33
CA PRO A 98 -5.22 2.39 13.28
C PRO A 98 -6.74 2.43 13.05
N PRO A 99 -7.57 2.47 14.10
CA PRO A 99 -9.03 2.52 13.97
C PRO A 99 -9.41 3.79 13.19
N LEU A 100 -9.86 3.60 11.95
CA LEU A 100 -9.95 4.66 10.94
C LEU A 100 -11.14 5.59 11.16
N LEU A 101 -10.99 6.81 10.63
CA LEU A 101 -12.09 7.55 10.03
C LEU A 101 -11.94 7.75 8.51
N LEU A 102 -10.71 7.74 7.92
CA LEU A 102 -10.54 8.01 6.47
C LEU A 102 -9.54 7.12 5.67
N THR A 103 -8.26 6.92 6.02
CA THR A 103 -7.33 6.08 5.20
C THR A 103 -6.27 5.32 6.02
N SER A 104 -6.07 4.01 5.73
CA SER A 104 -5.02 3.21 6.40
C SER A 104 -3.62 3.57 5.89
N PRO A 105 -2.53 3.32 6.64
CA PRO A 105 -1.16 3.50 6.14
C PRO A 105 -0.88 2.82 4.79
N LEU A 106 -1.43 1.61 4.57
CA LEU A 106 -1.27 0.90 3.29
C LEU A 106 -1.97 1.61 2.13
N HIS A 107 -3.20 2.10 2.34
CA HIS A 107 -3.89 2.95 1.37
C HIS A 107 -3.08 4.21 1.06
N GLU A 108 -2.51 4.88 2.07
CA GLU A 108 -1.71 6.10 1.86
C GLU A 108 -0.46 5.82 1.01
N ALA A 109 0.28 4.75 1.34
CA ALA A 109 1.44 4.33 0.57
C ALA A 109 1.08 4.07 -0.91
N VAL A 110 -0.03 3.37 -1.16
CA VAL A 110 -0.48 3.04 -2.52
C VAL A 110 -1.06 4.27 -3.24
N LEU A 111 -1.79 5.15 -2.55
CA LEU A 111 -2.33 6.41 -3.10
C LEU A 111 -1.24 7.33 -3.64
N ARG A 112 -0.03 7.22 -3.09
CA ARG A 112 1.17 8.02 -3.40
C ARG A 112 2.22 7.25 -4.24
N ASP A 113 1.87 6.06 -4.71
CA ASP A 113 2.74 5.11 -5.44
C ASP A 113 4.08 4.80 -4.75
N LYS A 114 4.06 4.69 -3.41
CA LYS A 114 5.21 4.35 -2.58
C LYS A 114 5.24 2.84 -2.34
N TRP A 115 5.40 2.07 -3.41
CA TRP A 115 5.33 0.61 -3.38
C TRP A 115 6.36 -0.03 -2.43
N GLN A 116 7.55 0.57 -2.24
CA GLN A 116 8.51 0.10 -1.23
C GLN A 116 7.97 0.24 0.20
N CYS A 117 7.25 1.33 0.50
CA CYS A 117 6.62 1.50 1.82
C CYS A 117 5.48 0.50 2.01
N ALA A 118 4.70 0.23 0.96
CA ALA A 118 3.66 -0.80 0.98
C ALA A 118 4.26 -2.19 1.27
N GLU A 119 5.42 -2.52 0.69
CA GLU A 119 6.15 -3.77 0.96
C GLU A 119 6.53 -3.88 2.44
N VAL A 120 7.12 -2.83 3.04
CA VAL A 120 7.45 -2.82 4.48
C VAL A 120 6.21 -3.01 5.36
N LEU A 121 5.10 -2.34 5.04
CA LEU A 121 3.86 -2.48 5.81
C LEU A 121 3.29 -3.91 5.74
N ILE A 122 3.38 -4.54 4.57
CA ILE A 122 2.95 -5.91 4.34
C ILE A 122 3.81 -6.90 5.15
N GLU A 123 5.13 -6.71 5.14
CA GLU A 123 6.07 -7.51 5.95
C GLU A 123 5.74 -7.41 7.45
N ALA A 124 5.33 -6.22 7.90
CA ALA A 124 4.88 -5.95 9.26
C ALA A 124 3.47 -6.48 9.58
N GLY A 125 2.78 -7.14 8.64
CA GLY A 125 1.51 -7.82 8.87
C GLY A 125 0.28 -6.91 8.84
N CYS A 126 0.31 -5.82 8.07
CA CYS A 126 -0.87 -4.97 7.88
C CYS A 126 -2.05 -5.72 7.21
N LYS A 127 -3.27 -5.22 7.37
CA LYS A 127 -4.46 -5.77 6.71
C LYS A 127 -4.49 -5.39 5.22
N ILE A 128 -3.90 -6.25 4.40
CA ILE A 128 -3.76 -6.05 2.93
C ILE A 128 -5.10 -5.77 2.23
N ASN A 129 -6.17 -6.42 2.68
CA ASN A 129 -7.51 -6.33 2.09
C ASN A 129 -8.45 -5.39 2.87
N GLN A 130 -7.91 -4.48 3.70
CA GLN A 130 -8.74 -3.49 4.39
C GLN A 130 -9.58 -2.73 3.36
N HIS A 131 -10.87 -2.58 3.62
CA HIS A 131 -11.78 -1.89 2.72
C HIS A 131 -12.02 -0.47 3.21
N ASP A 132 -11.79 0.50 2.35
CA ASP A 132 -12.15 1.91 2.51
C ASP A 132 -13.44 2.23 1.75
N CYS A 133 -14.31 3.08 2.31
CA CYS A 133 -15.62 3.38 1.69
C CYS A 133 -15.50 4.20 0.41
N HIS A 134 -14.46 5.02 0.26
CA HIS A 134 -14.23 5.85 -0.91
C HIS A 134 -13.36 5.16 -1.95
N PHE A 135 -12.35 4.42 -1.51
CA PHE A 135 -11.30 3.86 -2.36
C PHE A 135 -11.46 2.37 -2.65
N GLY A 136 -12.20 1.61 -1.84
CA GLY A 136 -12.25 0.15 -1.93
C GLY A 136 -11.06 -0.48 -1.20
N THR A 137 -10.48 -1.54 -1.74
CA THR A 137 -9.22 -2.10 -1.21
C THR A 137 -7.98 -1.34 -1.74
N PRO A 138 -6.79 -1.50 -1.16
CA PRO A 138 -5.56 -0.93 -1.72
C PRO A 138 -5.32 -1.34 -3.18
N LEU A 139 -5.74 -2.54 -3.58
CA LEU A 139 -5.67 -2.98 -4.98
C LEU A 139 -6.57 -2.16 -5.91
N HIS A 140 -7.76 -1.74 -5.46
CA HIS A 140 -8.61 -0.83 -6.23
C HIS A 140 -7.96 0.54 -6.42
N VAL A 141 -7.25 1.07 -5.40
CA VAL A 141 -6.49 2.31 -5.54
C VAL A 141 -5.42 2.17 -6.62
N ALA A 142 -4.62 1.10 -6.56
CA ALA A 142 -3.56 0.86 -7.53
C ALA A 142 -4.13 0.71 -8.94
N ALA A 143 -5.23 -0.05 -9.09
CA ALA A 143 -5.92 -0.26 -10.35
C ALA A 143 -6.48 1.05 -10.95
N TYR A 144 -7.22 1.82 -10.15
CA TYR A 144 -7.80 3.10 -10.57
C TYR A 144 -6.74 4.12 -11.00
N LYS A 145 -5.57 4.12 -10.35
CA LYS A 145 -4.47 5.05 -10.67
C LYS A 145 -3.45 4.53 -11.69
N GLY A 146 -3.54 3.25 -12.11
CA GLY A 146 -2.55 2.64 -13.01
C GLY A 146 -1.20 2.34 -12.37
N PHE A 147 -1.14 2.17 -11.05
CA PHE A 147 0.10 1.94 -10.31
C PHE A 147 0.48 0.45 -10.29
N ILE A 148 0.98 -0.05 -11.42
CA ILE A 148 1.29 -1.47 -11.63
C ILE A 148 2.28 -2.05 -10.61
N LYS A 149 3.31 -1.28 -10.19
CA LYS A 149 4.29 -1.74 -9.18
C LYS A 149 3.65 -1.92 -7.81
N SER A 150 2.85 -0.94 -7.39
CA SER A 150 2.06 -1.04 -6.15
C SER A 150 1.09 -2.23 -6.20
N ALA A 151 0.42 -2.45 -7.34
CA ALA A 151 -0.44 -3.60 -7.53
C ALA A 151 0.31 -4.94 -7.47
N ALA A 152 1.49 -5.03 -8.09
CA ALA A 152 2.33 -6.23 -8.07
C ALA A 152 2.73 -6.60 -6.64
N VAL A 153 3.18 -5.62 -5.83
CA VAL A 153 3.50 -5.83 -4.41
C VAL A 153 2.28 -6.39 -3.66
N LEU A 154 1.11 -5.78 -3.83
CA LEU A 154 -0.13 -6.21 -3.18
C LEU A 154 -0.53 -7.64 -3.58
N LEU A 155 -0.51 -7.95 -4.88
CA LEU A 155 -0.92 -9.25 -5.45
C LEU A 155 0.07 -10.37 -5.08
N ASN A 156 1.37 -10.08 -5.10
CA ASN A 156 2.42 -11.00 -4.65
C ASN A 156 2.28 -11.31 -3.16
N ALA A 157 1.81 -10.34 -2.37
CA ALA A 157 1.49 -10.51 -0.96
C ALA A 157 0.10 -11.15 -0.70
N GLY A 158 -0.65 -11.49 -1.74
CA GLY A 158 -1.94 -12.19 -1.63
C GLY A 158 -3.16 -11.30 -1.49
N ALA A 159 -3.10 -10.05 -1.96
CA ALA A 159 -4.30 -9.23 -2.11
C ALA A 159 -5.39 -9.96 -2.91
N THR A 160 -6.64 -9.77 -2.52
CA THR A 160 -7.79 -10.43 -3.14
C THR A 160 -8.07 -9.80 -4.50
N VAL A 161 -7.60 -10.45 -5.57
CA VAL A 161 -7.69 -9.92 -6.95
C VAL A 161 -9.12 -9.60 -7.40
N ASN A 162 -10.10 -10.39 -6.95
CA ASN A 162 -11.52 -10.24 -7.29
C ASN A 162 -12.33 -9.56 -6.18
N ALA A 163 -11.68 -8.80 -5.29
CA ALA A 163 -12.43 -7.95 -4.37
C ALA A 163 -13.27 -6.94 -5.16
N THR A 164 -14.44 -6.61 -4.64
CA THR A 164 -15.38 -5.70 -5.31
C THR A 164 -15.54 -4.40 -4.53
N LYS A 165 -15.52 -3.28 -5.25
CA LYS A 165 -15.92 -1.95 -4.77
C LYS A 165 -17.12 -1.48 -5.59
N ILE A 166 -18.31 -1.43 -4.98
CA ILE A 166 -19.58 -1.13 -5.70
C ILE A 166 -19.67 -2.01 -6.96
N HIS A 167 -19.51 -3.33 -6.79
CA HIS A 167 -19.46 -4.36 -7.84
C HIS A 167 -18.29 -4.28 -8.85
N ASN A 168 -17.55 -3.17 -8.93
CA ASN A 168 -16.35 -3.10 -9.77
C ASN A 168 -15.21 -3.89 -9.13
N THR A 169 -14.51 -4.68 -9.94
CA THR A 169 -13.22 -5.31 -9.56
C THR A 169 -12.06 -4.47 -10.07
N ALA A 170 -10.86 -4.72 -9.56
CA ALA A 170 -9.63 -4.11 -10.09
C ALA A 170 -9.48 -4.27 -11.62
N LEU A 171 -9.93 -5.40 -12.18
CA LEU A 171 -9.89 -5.64 -13.63
C LEU A 171 -10.78 -4.68 -14.42
N HIS A 172 -11.94 -4.28 -13.87
CA HIS A 172 -12.80 -3.28 -14.51
C HIS A 172 -12.11 -1.92 -14.56
N ASP A 173 -11.44 -1.50 -13.49
CA ASP A 173 -10.71 -0.24 -13.43
C ASP A 173 -9.53 -0.21 -14.41
N VAL A 174 -8.72 -1.27 -14.45
CA VAL A 174 -7.59 -1.38 -15.38
C VAL A 174 -8.04 -1.49 -16.84
N ALA A 175 -9.17 -2.15 -17.13
CA ALA A 175 -9.70 -2.22 -18.49
C ALA A 175 -10.02 -0.84 -19.07
N ARG A 176 -10.53 0.09 -18.24
CA ARG A 176 -10.76 1.50 -18.65
C ARG A 176 -9.47 2.23 -19.00
N LEU A 177 -8.36 1.88 -18.33
CA LEU A 177 -7.02 2.43 -18.62
C LEU A 177 -6.39 1.82 -19.88
N GLN A 178 -6.89 0.67 -20.34
CA GLN A 178 -6.33 -0.10 -21.45
C GLN A 178 -4.86 -0.50 -21.27
N ASP A 179 -4.39 -0.65 -20.03
CA ASP A 179 -3.04 -1.08 -19.70
C ASP A 179 -2.90 -2.60 -19.82
N CYS A 180 -2.28 -3.05 -20.91
CA CYS A 180 -2.09 -4.48 -21.20
C CYS A 180 -1.24 -5.19 -20.13
N ASP A 181 -0.17 -4.55 -19.65
CA ASP A 181 0.76 -5.16 -18.69
C ASP A 181 0.05 -5.36 -17.35
N PHE A 182 -0.75 -4.38 -16.95
CA PHE A 182 -1.52 -4.48 -15.72
C PHE A 182 -2.70 -5.47 -15.85
N ILE A 183 -3.35 -5.56 -17.02
CA ILE A 183 -4.33 -6.63 -17.29
C ILE A 183 -3.66 -8.00 -17.15
N CYS A 184 -2.50 -8.21 -17.78
CA CYS A 184 -1.74 -9.45 -17.67
C CYS A 184 -1.39 -9.77 -16.20
N LEU A 185 -0.91 -8.80 -15.44
CA LEU A 185 -0.60 -8.96 -14.02
C LEU A 185 -1.82 -9.45 -13.21
N LEU A 186 -2.99 -8.85 -13.42
CA LEU A 186 -4.24 -9.25 -12.76
C LEU A 186 -4.67 -10.66 -13.18
N LEU A 187 -4.62 -10.96 -14.48
CA LEU A 187 -4.96 -12.27 -15.02
C LEU A 187 -4.05 -13.37 -14.48
N GLU A 188 -2.75 -13.13 -14.40
CA GLU A 188 -1.77 -14.07 -13.82
C GLU A 188 -2.06 -14.42 -12.36
N HIS A 189 -2.67 -13.47 -11.63
CA HIS A 189 -3.09 -13.61 -10.23
C HIS A 189 -4.52 -14.13 -10.06
N GLY A 190 -5.21 -14.48 -11.15
CA GLY A 190 -6.52 -15.13 -11.09
C GLY A 190 -7.70 -14.17 -11.17
N ALA A 191 -7.53 -12.99 -11.79
CA ALA A 191 -8.65 -12.11 -12.07
C ALA A 191 -9.74 -12.83 -12.88
N ASP A 192 -10.99 -12.61 -12.49
CA ASP A 192 -12.17 -13.16 -13.15
C ASP A 192 -12.62 -12.24 -14.29
N VAL A 193 -12.47 -12.71 -15.52
CA VAL A 193 -12.88 -11.99 -16.73
C VAL A 193 -14.40 -11.92 -16.90
N TYR A 194 -15.15 -12.78 -16.22
CA TYR A 194 -16.61 -12.86 -16.30
C TYR A 194 -17.32 -12.04 -15.22
N ALA A 195 -16.58 -11.47 -14.26
CA ALA A 195 -17.13 -10.59 -13.25
C ALA A 195 -17.86 -9.42 -13.92
N ARG A 196 -19.00 -9.02 -13.34
CA ARG A 196 -19.84 -7.94 -13.85
C ARG A 196 -19.86 -6.78 -12.88
N ASP A 197 -19.74 -5.56 -13.40
CA ASP A 197 -19.92 -4.33 -12.64
C ASP A 197 -21.40 -4.07 -12.30
N ASN A 198 -21.66 -2.92 -11.68
CA ASN A 198 -23.00 -2.45 -11.30
C ASN A 198 -23.91 -2.14 -12.50
N HIS A 199 -23.36 -2.06 -13.71
CA HIS A 199 -24.10 -1.87 -14.97
C HIS A 199 -24.26 -3.19 -15.74
N GLY A 200 -23.76 -4.30 -15.20
CA GLY A 200 -23.80 -5.60 -15.85
C GLY A 200 -22.71 -5.81 -16.90
N ASN A 201 -21.75 -4.89 -17.04
CA ASN A 201 -20.68 -4.96 -18.02
C ASN A 201 -19.55 -5.86 -17.50
N GLN A 202 -18.92 -6.64 -18.39
CA GLN A 202 -17.64 -7.28 -18.10
C GLN A 202 -16.50 -6.30 -18.36
N ALA A 203 -15.29 -6.61 -17.86
CA ALA A 203 -14.12 -5.77 -18.06
C ALA A 203 -13.85 -5.44 -19.55
N LYS A 204 -14.04 -6.42 -20.46
CA LYS A 204 -13.86 -6.21 -21.90
C LYS A 204 -14.83 -5.19 -22.49
N ASP A 205 -16.05 -5.10 -21.94
CA ASP A 205 -17.11 -4.23 -22.45
C ASP A 205 -16.83 -2.75 -22.15
N LEU A 206 -15.97 -2.48 -21.16
CA LEU A 206 -15.51 -1.15 -20.80
C LEU A 206 -14.43 -0.59 -21.76
N ILE A 207 -13.89 -1.43 -22.66
CA ILE A 207 -12.86 -1.03 -23.62
C ILE A 207 -13.52 -0.51 -24.90
N PRO A 208 -13.37 0.78 -25.27
CA PRO A 208 -14.13 1.38 -26.37
C PRO A 208 -13.79 0.80 -27.75
N SER A 209 -12.52 0.48 -28.00
CA SER A 209 -12.08 -0.02 -29.30
C SER A 209 -12.13 -1.54 -29.35
N SER A 210 -12.87 -2.08 -30.33
CA SER A 210 -12.94 -3.52 -30.60
C SER A 210 -11.60 -4.11 -31.06
N THR A 211 -10.70 -3.28 -31.60
CA THR A 211 -9.36 -3.68 -32.07
C THR A 211 -8.27 -3.47 -31.02
N SER A 212 -8.61 -2.98 -29.82
CA SER A 212 -7.63 -2.79 -28.74
C SER A 212 -7.02 -4.12 -28.34
N LEU A 213 -5.68 -4.15 -28.22
CA LEU A 213 -4.93 -5.31 -27.73
C LEU A 213 -5.47 -5.76 -26.36
N SER A 214 -5.79 -4.83 -25.47
CA SER A 214 -6.38 -5.08 -24.16
C SER A 214 -7.69 -5.86 -24.25
N ARG A 215 -8.53 -5.56 -25.25
CA ARG A 215 -9.79 -6.30 -25.48
C ARG A 215 -9.51 -7.70 -26.03
N GLN A 216 -8.56 -7.82 -26.95
CA GLN A 216 -8.14 -9.10 -27.52
C GLN A 216 -7.56 -10.02 -26.44
N LEU A 217 -6.76 -9.49 -25.50
CA LEU A 217 -6.22 -10.24 -24.35
C LEU A 217 -7.33 -10.81 -23.48
N LEU A 218 -8.34 -10.02 -23.13
CA LEU A 218 -9.47 -10.48 -22.33
C LEU A 218 -10.31 -11.54 -23.06
N LEU A 219 -10.58 -11.35 -24.36
CA LEU A 219 -11.27 -12.34 -25.18
C LEU A 219 -10.47 -13.65 -25.33
N HIS A 220 -9.14 -13.55 -25.42
CA HIS A 220 -8.27 -14.71 -25.47
C HIS A 220 -8.35 -15.52 -24.17
N GLU A 221 -8.32 -14.88 -23.01
CA GLU A 221 -8.50 -15.55 -21.71
C GLU A 221 -9.87 -16.20 -21.54
N GLU A 222 -10.94 -15.65 -22.14
CA GLU A 222 -12.27 -16.30 -22.11
C GLU A 222 -12.31 -17.60 -22.92
N CYS A 223 -11.56 -17.66 -24.02
CA CYS A 223 -11.53 -18.80 -24.92
C CYS A 223 -10.46 -19.84 -24.55
N THR A 224 -9.52 -19.49 -23.67
CA THR A 224 -8.39 -20.36 -23.32
C THR A 224 -8.47 -20.80 -21.86
N PRO A 225 -8.70 -22.11 -21.59
CA PRO A 225 -8.71 -22.59 -20.22
C PRO A 225 -7.32 -22.41 -19.60
N ARG A 226 -7.28 -21.92 -18.36
CA ARG A 226 -6.02 -21.78 -17.60
C ARG A 226 -5.30 -23.12 -17.53
N CYS A 227 -4.00 -23.12 -17.82
CA CYS A 227 -3.22 -24.34 -17.74
C CYS A 227 -3.17 -24.88 -16.30
N LEU A 228 -3.01 -26.20 -16.17
CA LEU A 228 -2.96 -26.88 -14.87
C LEU A 228 -1.93 -26.25 -13.92
N ARG A 229 -0.76 -25.84 -14.47
CA ARG A 229 0.30 -25.17 -13.72
C ARG A 229 -0.19 -23.88 -13.05
N SER A 230 -0.91 -23.03 -13.79
CA SER A 230 -1.49 -21.79 -13.27
C SER A 230 -2.61 -22.05 -12.26
N ILE A 231 -3.47 -23.04 -12.50
CA ILE A 231 -4.50 -23.45 -11.54
C ILE A 231 -3.86 -23.90 -10.22
N CYS A 232 -2.82 -24.73 -10.29
CA CYS A 232 -2.09 -25.20 -9.10
C CYS A 232 -1.48 -24.02 -8.33
N ARG A 233 -0.83 -23.07 -9.00
CA ARG A 233 -0.27 -21.86 -8.37
C ARG A 233 -1.32 -21.10 -7.57
N LEU A 234 -2.45 -20.78 -8.20
CA LEU A 234 -3.52 -20.03 -7.54
C LEU A 234 -4.11 -20.79 -6.35
N LYS A 235 -4.33 -22.11 -6.49
CA LYS A 235 -4.87 -22.95 -5.41
C LYS A 235 -3.91 -23.04 -4.22
N ILE A 236 -2.62 -23.28 -4.47
CA ILE A 236 -1.59 -23.36 -3.42
C ILE A 236 -1.51 -22.03 -2.67
N ARG A 237 -1.34 -20.91 -3.38
CA ARG A 237 -1.27 -19.57 -2.78
C ARG A 237 -2.48 -19.24 -1.90
N ARG A 238 -3.68 -19.63 -2.36
CA ARG A 238 -4.93 -19.44 -1.60
C ARG A 238 -4.96 -20.21 -0.27
N ILE A 239 -4.31 -21.37 -0.18
CA ILE A 239 -4.24 -22.16 1.07
C ILE A 239 -3.43 -21.42 2.13
N PHE A 240 -2.29 -20.83 1.74
CA PHE A 240 -1.49 -20.03 2.66
C PHE A 240 -2.24 -18.77 3.09
N GLY A 241 -2.82 -18.06 2.13
CA GLY A 241 -3.43 -16.75 2.35
C GLY A 241 -2.37 -15.66 2.67
N PRO A 242 -2.79 -14.38 2.72
CA PRO A 242 -1.86 -13.24 2.74
C PRO A 242 -0.78 -13.34 3.83
N SER A 243 -1.18 -13.71 5.05
CA SER A 243 -0.29 -13.74 6.21
C SER A 243 0.74 -14.87 6.22
N ARG A 244 0.56 -15.92 5.40
CA ARG A 244 1.44 -17.10 5.39
C ARG A 244 2.12 -17.34 4.06
N LEU A 245 1.90 -16.50 3.04
CA LEU A 245 2.52 -16.68 1.72
C LEU A 245 4.05 -16.69 1.78
N ARG A 246 4.66 -15.98 2.74
CA ARG A 246 6.11 -16.03 2.99
C ARG A 246 6.63 -17.44 3.31
N ASN A 247 5.79 -18.32 3.83
CA ASN A 247 6.13 -19.70 4.19
C ASN A 247 6.07 -20.64 2.97
N ILE A 248 5.71 -20.18 1.76
CA ILE A 248 5.80 -21.01 0.54
C ILE A 248 7.23 -21.53 0.36
N LYS A 249 8.24 -20.74 0.73
CA LYS A 249 9.66 -21.09 0.63
C LYS A 249 10.05 -22.28 1.52
N ASP A 250 9.23 -22.62 2.51
CA ASP A 250 9.45 -23.76 3.42
C ASP A 250 8.92 -25.08 2.86
N LEU A 251 8.21 -25.05 1.71
CA LEU A 251 7.73 -26.26 1.06
C LEU A 251 8.92 -27.07 0.52
N GLN A 252 8.85 -28.40 0.69
CA GLN A 252 9.83 -29.34 0.13
C GLN A 252 9.59 -29.53 -1.37
N LEU A 253 9.89 -28.48 -2.16
CA LEU A 253 9.73 -28.44 -3.61
C LEU A 253 11.03 -27.94 -4.27
N PRO A 254 11.30 -28.33 -5.54
CA PRO A 254 12.38 -27.75 -6.32
C PRO A 254 12.31 -26.21 -6.37
N LYS A 255 13.48 -25.55 -6.32
CA LYS A 255 13.59 -24.09 -6.34
C LYS A 255 12.77 -23.44 -7.47
N LEU A 256 12.82 -24.02 -8.67
CA LEU A 256 12.04 -23.53 -9.82
C LEU A 256 10.53 -23.48 -9.55
N LEU A 257 9.98 -24.45 -8.82
CA LEU A 257 8.57 -24.43 -8.43
C LEU A 257 8.31 -23.41 -7.33
N LEU A 258 9.22 -23.26 -6.37
CA LEU A 258 9.12 -22.22 -5.33
C LEU A 258 9.12 -20.81 -5.94
N ASP A 259 10.02 -20.54 -6.88
CA ASP A 259 10.12 -19.28 -7.60
C ASP A 259 8.83 -19.04 -8.43
N TYR A 260 8.33 -20.07 -9.12
CA TYR A 260 7.05 -20.01 -9.84
C TYR A 260 5.85 -19.71 -8.93
N LEU A 261 5.78 -20.31 -7.74
CA LEU A 261 4.73 -20.08 -6.75
C LEU A 261 4.81 -18.70 -6.10
N SER A 262 6.02 -18.15 -6.00
CA SER A 262 6.29 -16.85 -5.36
C SER A 262 6.22 -15.67 -6.32
N PHE A 263 6.06 -15.92 -7.63
CA PHE A 263 6.23 -14.91 -8.69
C PHE A 263 7.66 -14.31 -8.73
N ASP A 264 8.65 -15.06 -8.23
CA ASP A 264 10.06 -14.68 -8.15
C ASP A 264 10.87 -15.14 -9.39
N ILE A 265 10.20 -15.46 -10.50
CA ILE A 265 10.84 -16.03 -11.70
C ILE A 265 11.72 -14.93 -12.35
N ARG A 266 13.04 -15.06 -12.15
CA ARG A 266 14.07 -14.34 -12.89
C ARG A 266 14.55 -15.17 -14.08
#